data_AF-A0A7W1CNP7-F1
#
_entry.id   AF-A0A7W1CNP7-F1
#
_cell.length_a   1.000
_cell.length_b   1.000
_cell.length_c   1.000
_cell.angle_alpha   90.00
_cell.angle_beta   90.00
_cell.angle_gamma   90.00
#
_symmetry.space_group_name_H-M   'P 1'
#
loop_
_entity.id
_entity.type
_entity.pdbx_description
1 polymer ?
#
loop_
_entity_poly.entity_id
_entity_poly.type
_entity_poly.pdbx_seq_one_letter_code
_entity_poly.pdbx_strand_id
1 'polypeptide(L)'
;MAISFSRPDPSSPAAVSDAAFGTSRRGFDQQEVRDFLRMVAAELARLQERERFLERELRAAQGTGTATNPVIDEDTATRLLGEEAARILQTAREGSAQIKAKAEEGAARLLRESTEEANRLREQAEIEGSRRRRDAASDAEAELAMAKQQGREMVEEARSYRERVLGELARRRELARQQIDQLIHGRDRLLQAFERARLVAVDVVAELAPLSEPDEYVDLTPTTGPVPLTGPAARLGDASAIGSTRLPGELADDEPTEHPYDGAGDEMPDDPSAPADVTAESLDQSSDPADPADPAGPTAEADEPGADVVDYPALAAVPEPETDQVAIADESVLATPTPVIDTTSAAEQAAGDHDEIDDDEVTASDVDDLFARLRAQGPPIAADEVEEESAEDADPAVPVAVDDVTPLGGVGAARGDDSAADADCDADADGAPVAETRFNVRDAALVPLIVASARKLKRVLADEQNEVLDALRRKEPVRHIDVLLPWESEQSGRYGEAISRELAAVAQAAAATMPGEVALDVGPTGVLAPARQALADGLVVPLRERLSRCVEDGDGDNDVIVKRVRAVYR
;
A
#
# COMPACT_ATOMS: atom_id res chain seq x y z
N MET A 1 28.96 -55.74 99.72
CA MET A 1 27.51 -55.47 99.64
C MET A 1 27.19 -55.07 98.21
N ALA A 2 26.55 -55.95 97.44
CA ALA A 2 26.16 -55.67 96.05
C ALA A 2 24.73 -55.12 96.07
N ILE A 3 24.57 -53.83 95.76
CA ILE A 3 23.27 -53.15 95.66
C ILE A 3 22.74 -53.42 94.25
N SER A 4 21.69 -54.23 94.14
CA SER A 4 20.99 -54.52 92.89
C SER A 4 20.16 -53.31 92.45
N PHE A 5 20.56 -52.65 91.36
CA PHE A 5 19.77 -51.58 90.73
C PHE A 5 18.59 -52.20 89.97
N SER A 6 17.39 -52.17 90.54
CA SER A 6 16.15 -52.36 89.76
C SER A 6 16.01 -51.19 88.80
N ARG A 7 15.91 -51.47 87.49
CA ARG A 7 15.74 -50.44 86.46
C ARG A 7 14.45 -49.64 86.76
N PRO A 8 14.51 -48.31 86.90
CA PRO A 8 13.33 -47.50 87.19
C PRO A 8 12.31 -47.62 86.05
N ASP A 9 11.02 -47.68 86.39
CA ASP A 9 9.93 -47.75 85.41
C ASP A 9 9.84 -46.41 84.65
N PRO A 10 10.10 -46.38 83.32
CA PRO A 10 10.13 -45.14 82.56
C PRO A 10 8.76 -44.50 82.37
N SER A 11 7.66 -45.20 82.70
CA SER A 11 6.29 -44.71 82.54
C SER A 11 5.77 -43.93 83.75
N SER A 12 6.44 -44.01 84.90
CA SER A 12 6.05 -43.33 86.12
C SER A 12 6.90 -42.07 86.34
N PRO A 13 6.30 -40.88 86.43
CA PRO A 13 7.00 -39.63 86.73
C PRO A 13 7.91 -39.72 87.96
N ALA A 14 7.42 -40.34 89.04
CA ALA A 14 8.18 -40.51 90.28
C ALA A 14 9.36 -41.49 90.15
N ALA A 15 9.21 -42.53 89.33
CA ALA A 15 10.30 -43.48 89.08
C ALA A 15 11.40 -42.86 88.20
N VAL A 16 11.03 -41.94 87.30
CA VAL A 16 11.99 -41.19 86.47
C VAL A 16 12.77 -40.17 87.30
N SER A 17 12.13 -39.49 88.27
CA SER A 17 12.85 -38.55 89.16
C SER A 17 13.85 -39.24 90.08
N ASP A 18 13.52 -40.45 90.54
CA ASP A 18 14.31 -41.20 91.53
C ASP A 18 15.31 -42.18 90.86
N ALA A 19 15.43 -42.12 89.54
CA ALA A 19 16.30 -42.99 88.76
C ALA A 19 17.78 -42.83 89.15
N ALA A 20 18.43 -43.94 89.53
CA ALA A 20 19.86 -43.99 89.87
C ALA A 20 20.67 -44.77 88.83
N PHE A 21 21.82 -44.22 88.43
CA PHE A 21 22.72 -44.81 87.42
C PHE A 21 24.11 -45.10 88.02
N GLY A 22 24.79 -46.12 87.50
CA GLY A 22 26.18 -46.41 87.86
C GLY A 22 27.14 -45.34 87.32
N THR A 23 28.25 -45.10 88.03
CA THR A 23 29.24 -44.08 87.66
C THR A 23 30.42 -44.68 86.89
N SER A 24 30.95 -43.98 85.89
CA SER A 24 32.13 -44.37 85.12
C SER A 24 33.19 -43.25 85.14
N ARG A 25 34.46 -43.55 84.81
CA ARG A 25 35.60 -42.60 84.90
C ARG A 25 35.46 -41.36 84.00
N ARG A 26 34.57 -41.40 82.99
CA ARG A 26 34.22 -40.28 82.11
C ARG A 26 32.72 -40.39 81.80
N GLY A 27 31.92 -39.45 82.29
CA GLY A 27 30.46 -39.44 82.17
C GLY A 27 29.88 -38.05 82.38
N PHE A 28 28.56 -37.92 82.20
CA PHE A 28 27.81 -36.68 82.42
C PHE A 28 27.82 -36.28 83.90
N ASP A 29 27.67 -34.98 84.19
CA ASP A 29 27.52 -34.50 85.55
C ASP A 29 26.23 -35.08 86.17
N GLN A 30 26.38 -35.72 87.32
CA GLN A 30 25.27 -36.37 88.02
C GLN A 30 24.23 -35.37 88.50
N GLN A 31 24.61 -34.13 88.83
CA GLN A 31 23.65 -33.12 89.25
C GLN A 31 22.82 -32.63 88.07
N GLU A 32 23.46 -32.31 86.95
CA GLU A 32 22.75 -31.91 85.72
C GLU A 32 21.78 -33.00 85.24
N VAL A 33 22.20 -34.27 85.27
CA VAL A 33 21.32 -35.40 84.89
C VAL A 33 20.14 -35.53 85.85
N ARG A 34 20.33 -35.38 87.17
CA ARG A 34 19.21 -35.42 88.13
C ARG A 34 18.24 -34.25 87.94
N ASP A 35 18.77 -33.05 87.71
CA ASP A 35 17.94 -31.87 87.47
C ASP A 35 17.13 -32.05 86.17
N PHE A 36 17.75 -32.57 85.11
CA PHE A 36 17.07 -32.92 83.87
C PHE A 36 15.99 -33.98 84.06
N LEU A 37 16.26 -35.05 84.81
CA LEU A 37 15.26 -36.10 85.09
C LEU A 37 14.09 -35.60 85.93
N ARG A 38 14.30 -34.63 86.84
CA ARG A 38 13.19 -33.95 87.54
C ARG A 38 12.33 -33.12 86.58
N MET A 39 12.92 -32.45 85.60
CA MET A 39 12.17 -31.74 84.57
C MET A 39 11.38 -32.71 83.68
N VAL A 40 11.98 -33.83 83.26
CA VAL A 40 11.30 -34.88 82.48
C VAL A 40 10.15 -35.49 83.28
N ALA A 41 10.35 -35.77 84.56
CA ALA A 41 9.29 -36.26 85.45
C ALA A 41 8.12 -35.27 85.55
N ALA A 42 8.40 -33.97 85.68
CA ALA A 42 7.36 -32.94 85.72
C ALA A 42 6.54 -32.87 84.41
N GLU A 43 7.20 -32.96 83.26
CA GLU A 43 6.49 -32.98 81.97
C GLU A 43 5.69 -34.27 81.75
N LEU A 44 6.21 -35.43 82.16
CA LEU A 44 5.45 -36.67 82.12
C LEU A 44 4.19 -36.60 83.00
N ALA A 45 4.29 -36.03 84.21
CA ALA A 45 3.13 -35.83 85.07
C ALA A 45 2.09 -34.90 84.43
N ARG A 46 2.53 -33.79 83.83
CA ARG A 46 1.68 -32.84 83.11
C ARG A 46 0.96 -33.49 81.93
N LEU A 47 1.65 -34.32 81.15
CA LEU A 47 1.05 -35.05 80.03
C LEU A 47 0.01 -36.07 80.52
N GLN A 48 0.28 -36.81 81.59
CA GLN A 48 -0.67 -37.75 82.20
C GLN A 48 -1.92 -37.06 82.74
N GLU A 49 -1.79 -35.87 83.34
CA GLU A 49 -2.94 -35.08 83.77
C GLU A 49 -3.78 -34.59 82.59
N ARG A 50 -3.13 -34.18 81.51
CA ARG A 50 -3.80 -33.76 80.27
C ARG A 50 -4.53 -34.92 79.60
N GLU A 51 -3.93 -36.11 79.55
CA GLU A 51 -4.58 -37.32 79.04
C GLU A 51 -5.84 -37.64 79.85
N ARG A 52 -5.74 -37.67 81.18
CA ARG A 52 -6.91 -37.87 82.06
C ARG A 52 -7.98 -36.79 81.92
N PHE A 53 -7.59 -35.56 81.59
CA PHE A 53 -8.54 -34.50 81.28
C PHE A 53 -9.28 -34.77 79.98
N LEU A 54 -8.54 -35.07 78.90
CA LEU A 54 -9.11 -35.37 77.59
C LEU A 54 -9.99 -36.64 77.62
N GLU A 55 -9.60 -37.69 78.35
CA GLU A 55 -10.42 -38.89 78.53
C GLU A 55 -11.74 -38.58 79.25
N ARG A 56 -11.73 -37.65 80.21
CA ARG A 56 -12.96 -37.22 80.89
C ARG A 56 -13.85 -36.41 79.96
N GLU A 57 -13.27 -35.52 79.16
CA GLU A 57 -13.99 -34.71 78.18
C GLU A 57 -14.61 -35.59 77.08
N LEU A 58 -13.85 -36.54 76.55
CA LEU A 58 -14.32 -37.51 75.57
C LEU A 58 -15.46 -38.37 76.13
N ARG A 59 -15.34 -38.85 77.38
CA ARG A 59 -16.41 -39.59 78.05
C ARG A 59 -17.66 -38.73 78.27
N ALA A 60 -17.51 -37.44 78.56
CA ALA A 60 -18.63 -36.50 78.68
C ALA A 60 -19.31 -36.21 77.34
N ALA A 61 -18.52 -36.00 76.27
CA ALA A 61 -19.03 -35.81 74.91
C ALA A 61 -19.78 -37.05 74.40
N GLN A 62 -19.23 -38.25 74.63
CA GLN A 62 -19.89 -39.51 74.30
C GLN A 62 -21.16 -39.75 75.13
N GLY A 63 -21.15 -39.43 76.43
CA GLY A 63 -22.34 -39.49 77.28
C GLY A 63 -23.46 -38.56 76.81
N THR A 64 -23.08 -37.39 76.28
CA THR A 64 -24.04 -36.39 75.74
C THR A 64 -24.60 -36.82 74.38
N GLY A 65 -23.77 -37.41 73.50
CA GLY A 65 -24.21 -37.89 72.19
C GLY A 65 -25.09 -39.15 72.22
N THR A 66 -25.06 -39.94 73.30
CA THR A 66 -25.81 -41.21 73.37
C THR A 66 -27.18 -41.06 74.05
N ALA A 67 -27.41 -40.00 74.84
CA ALA A 67 -28.60 -39.90 75.70
C ALA A 67 -29.82 -39.20 75.07
N THR A 68 -29.72 -38.65 73.86
CA THR A 68 -30.86 -37.99 73.19
C THR A 68 -30.84 -38.18 71.68
N ASN A 69 -30.72 -39.43 71.22
CA ASN A 69 -31.36 -39.79 69.96
C ASN A 69 -32.79 -40.20 70.32
N PRO A 70 -33.80 -39.30 70.29
CA PRO A 70 -35.16 -39.81 70.23
C PRO A 70 -35.19 -40.74 69.02
N VAL A 71 -35.65 -41.97 69.20
CA VAL A 71 -35.92 -42.86 68.06
C VAL A 71 -37.02 -42.16 67.26
N ILE A 72 -36.63 -41.34 66.28
CA ILE A 72 -37.55 -40.67 65.38
C ILE A 72 -38.14 -41.80 64.55
N ASP A 73 -39.43 -42.02 64.71
CA ASP A 73 -40.16 -42.99 63.91
C ASP A 73 -40.01 -42.65 62.42
N GLU A 74 -39.79 -43.65 61.58
CA GLU A 74 -39.40 -43.47 60.17
C GLU A 74 -40.45 -42.64 59.40
N ASP A 75 -41.73 -42.81 59.74
CA ASP A 75 -42.86 -42.04 59.21
C ASP A 75 -42.82 -40.55 59.62
N THR A 76 -42.32 -40.25 60.82
CA THR A 76 -42.15 -38.87 61.28
C THR A 76 -40.92 -38.20 60.69
N ALA A 77 -39.84 -38.95 60.48
CA ALA A 77 -38.62 -38.46 59.84
C ALA A 77 -38.88 -38.11 58.37
N THR A 78 -39.57 -38.98 57.64
CA THR A 78 -39.91 -38.75 56.22
C THR A 78 -40.82 -37.54 56.02
N ARG A 79 -41.82 -37.34 56.91
CA ARG A 79 -42.69 -36.15 56.86
C ARG A 79 -41.92 -34.85 57.11
N LEU A 80 -41.10 -34.80 58.17
CA LEU A 80 -40.31 -33.61 58.50
C LEU A 80 -39.28 -33.30 57.41
N LEU A 81 -38.65 -34.34 56.84
CA LEU A 81 -37.75 -34.20 55.69
C LEU A 81 -38.49 -33.66 54.46
N GLY A 82 -39.70 -34.16 54.17
CA GLY A 82 -40.53 -33.69 53.07
C GLY A 82 -40.96 -32.22 53.23
N GLU A 83 -41.35 -31.82 54.44
CA GLU A 83 -41.71 -30.43 54.76
C GLU A 83 -40.51 -29.48 54.64
N GLU A 84 -39.32 -29.91 55.08
CA GLU A 84 -38.11 -29.11 55.00
C GLU A 84 -37.57 -29.05 53.57
N ALA A 85 -37.60 -30.15 52.82
CA ALA A 85 -37.27 -30.17 51.40
C ALA A 85 -38.20 -29.26 50.58
N ALA A 86 -39.50 -29.25 50.87
CA ALA A 86 -40.45 -28.33 50.23
C ALA A 86 -40.13 -26.86 50.54
N ARG A 87 -39.76 -26.54 51.80
CA ARG A 87 -39.32 -25.20 52.18
C ARG A 87 -38.04 -24.77 51.46
N ILE A 88 -37.04 -25.65 51.39
CA ILE A 88 -35.78 -25.37 50.68
C ILE A 88 -36.03 -25.16 49.18
N LEU A 89 -36.88 -25.97 48.55
CA LEU A 89 -37.23 -25.79 47.14
C LEU A 89 -37.98 -24.48 46.90
N GLN A 90 -38.86 -24.08 47.84
CA GLN A 90 -39.56 -22.81 47.73
C GLN A 90 -38.59 -21.61 47.85
N THR A 91 -37.69 -21.61 48.84
CA THR A 91 -36.69 -20.54 48.98
C THR A 91 -35.72 -20.51 47.81
N ALA A 92 -35.33 -21.67 47.28
CA ALA A 92 -34.51 -21.77 46.07
C ALA A 92 -35.23 -21.19 44.83
N ARG A 93 -36.53 -21.45 44.68
CA ARG A 93 -37.35 -20.88 43.58
C ARG A 93 -37.51 -19.37 43.73
N GLU A 94 -37.79 -18.87 44.93
CA GLU A 94 -37.91 -17.43 45.21
C GLU A 94 -36.57 -16.72 44.96
N GLY A 95 -35.46 -17.30 45.40
CA GLY A 95 -34.11 -16.80 45.11
C GLY A 95 -33.80 -16.79 43.62
N SER A 96 -34.18 -17.85 42.89
CA SER A 96 -34.01 -17.94 41.43
C SER A 96 -34.83 -16.88 40.70
N ALA A 97 -36.08 -16.66 41.11
CA ALA A 97 -36.95 -15.63 40.54
C ALA A 97 -36.37 -14.22 40.78
N GLN A 98 -35.81 -13.97 41.97
CA GLN A 98 -35.17 -12.70 42.28
C GLN A 98 -33.88 -12.47 41.47
N ILE A 99 -33.06 -13.51 41.28
CA ILE A 99 -31.87 -13.44 40.42
C ILE A 99 -32.30 -13.14 38.98
N LYS A 100 -33.32 -13.82 38.48
CA LYS A 100 -33.85 -13.59 37.12
C LYS A 100 -34.33 -12.16 36.94
N ALA A 101 -35.13 -11.64 37.87
CA ALA A 101 -35.62 -10.26 37.81
C ALA A 101 -34.47 -9.23 37.81
N LYS A 102 -33.47 -9.41 38.68
CA LYS A 102 -32.29 -8.53 38.71
C LYS A 102 -31.46 -8.61 37.42
N ALA A 103 -31.32 -9.81 36.85
CA ALA A 103 -30.62 -9.99 35.58
C ALA A 103 -31.38 -9.33 34.42
N GLU A 104 -32.71 -9.45 34.37
CA GLU A 104 -33.56 -8.79 33.38
C GLU A 104 -33.50 -7.25 33.50
N GLU A 105 -33.55 -6.71 34.72
CA GLU A 105 -33.40 -5.27 34.97
C GLU A 105 -32.00 -4.76 34.59
N GLY A 106 -30.96 -5.53 34.91
CA GLY A 106 -29.57 -5.25 34.52
C GLY A 106 -29.40 -5.23 33.01
N ALA A 107 -29.94 -6.24 32.31
CA ALA A 107 -29.93 -6.30 30.85
C ALA A 107 -30.71 -5.12 30.23
N ALA A 108 -31.90 -4.81 30.74
CA ALA A 108 -32.70 -3.69 30.24
C ALA A 108 -32.04 -2.32 30.49
N ARG A 109 -31.23 -2.19 31.54
CA ARG A 109 -30.43 -0.99 31.79
C ARG A 109 -29.27 -0.89 30.80
N LEU A 110 -28.52 -1.98 30.62
CA LEU A 110 -27.40 -2.02 29.68
C LEU A 110 -27.84 -1.77 28.24
N LEU A 111 -28.98 -2.31 27.82
CA LEU A 111 -29.54 -2.05 26.50
C LEU A 111 -29.88 -0.58 26.31
N ARG A 112 -30.53 0.06 27.30
CA ARG A 112 -30.83 1.49 27.23
C ARG A 112 -29.57 2.33 27.15
N GLU A 113 -28.60 2.09 28.01
CA GLU A 113 -27.31 2.79 28.01
C GLU A 113 -26.59 2.63 26.68
N SER A 114 -26.48 1.41 26.17
CA SER A 114 -25.88 1.12 24.86
C SER A 114 -26.63 1.83 23.71
N THR A 115 -27.97 1.85 23.73
CA THR A 115 -28.73 2.57 22.70
C THR A 115 -28.57 4.08 22.78
N GLU A 116 -28.50 4.66 23.98
CA GLU A 116 -28.24 6.08 24.19
C GLU A 116 -26.84 6.46 23.73
N GLU A 117 -25.82 5.66 24.07
CA GLU A 117 -24.45 5.83 23.61
C GLU A 117 -24.33 5.72 22.09
N ALA A 118 -24.98 4.72 21.49
CA ALA A 118 -25.01 4.56 20.04
C ALA A 118 -25.66 5.77 19.35
N ASN A 119 -26.72 6.34 19.93
CA ASN A 119 -27.36 7.53 19.39
C ASN A 119 -26.47 8.77 19.55
N ARG A 120 -25.82 8.96 20.70
CA ARG A 120 -24.84 10.05 20.89
C ARG A 120 -23.69 9.96 19.89
N LEU A 121 -23.16 8.75 19.65
CA LEU A 121 -22.10 8.54 18.67
C LEU A 121 -22.56 8.89 17.25
N ARG A 122 -23.79 8.49 16.87
CA ARG A 122 -24.38 8.83 15.57
C ARG A 122 -24.55 10.33 15.40
N GLU A 123 -25.10 11.02 16.39
CA GLU A 123 -25.27 12.48 16.36
C GLU A 123 -23.92 13.19 16.24
N GLN A 124 -22.90 12.75 16.99
CA GLN A 124 -21.56 13.30 16.89
C GLN A 124 -20.97 13.08 15.50
N ALA A 125 -21.07 11.87 14.94
CA ALA A 125 -20.60 11.55 13.61
C ALA A 125 -21.33 12.36 12.53
N GLU A 126 -22.63 12.61 12.69
CA GLU A 126 -23.42 13.44 11.78
C GLU A 126 -22.99 14.91 11.86
N ILE A 127 -22.77 15.45 13.05
CA ILE A 127 -22.29 16.83 13.23
C ILE A 127 -20.90 16.98 12.60
N GLU A 128 -19.97 16.06 12.87
CA GLU A 128 -18.64 16.09 12.29
C GLU A 128 -18.68 15.92 10.77
N GLY A 129 -19.50 15.00 10.25
CA GLY A 129 -19.72 14.83 8.83
C GLY A 129 -20.28 16.09 8.18
N SER A 130 -21.23 16.76 8.83
CA SER A 130 -21.79 18.03 8.35
C SER A 130 -20.76 19.16 8.35
N ARG A 131 -19.84 19.20 9.32
CA ARG A 131 -18.75 20.17 9.37
C ARG A 131 -17.77 19.94 8.22
N ARG A 132 -17.27 18.71 8.06
CA ARG A 132 -16.34 18.37 6.96
C ARG A 132 -16.94 18.65 5.59
N ARG A 133 -18.23 18.33 5.38
CA ARG A 133 -18.92 18.67 4.12
C ARG A 133 -19.03 20.17 3.88
N ARG A 134 -19.31 20.96 4.93
CA ARG A 134 -19.41 22.41 4.83
C ARG A 134 -18.05 23.04 4.54
N ASP A 135 -17.00 22.57 5.21
CA ASP A 135 -15.64 23.07 5.02
C ASP A 135 -15.16 22.75 3.60
N ALA A 136 -15.32 21.50 3.15
CA ALA A 136 -14.99 21.10 1.78
C ALA A 136 -15.78 21.88 0.71
N ALA A 137 -17.07 22.18 0.95
CA ALA A 137 -17.87 22.99 0.04
C ALA A 137 -17.36 24.43 -0.02
N SER A 138 -17.00 25.03 1.12
CA SER A 138 -16.42 26.37 1.19
C SER A 138 -15.08 26.45 0.46
N ASP A 139 -14.23 25.44 0.63
CA ASP A 139 -12.93 25.38 -0.04
C ASP A 139 -13.10 25.26 -1.56
N ALA A 140 -14.00 24.38 -2.02
CA ALA A 140 -14.32 24.24 -3.44
C ALA A 140 -14.91 25.53 -4.03
N GLU A 141 -15.79 26.24 -3.31
CA GLU A 141 -16.31 27.53 -3.73
C GLU A 141 -15.21 28.60 -3.85
N ALA A 142 -14.25 28.61 -2.92
CA ALA A 142 -13.11 29.51 -2.94
C ALA A 142 -12.19 29.24 -4.14
N GLU A 143 -11.87 27.97 -4.42
CA GLU A 143 -11.07 27.58 -5.59
C GLU A 143 -11.78 27.95 -6.90
N LEU A 144 -13.08 27.69 -7.02
CA LEU A 144 -13.87 28.09 -8.18
C LEU A 144 -13.92 29.61 -8.35
N ALA A 145 -13.98 30.37 -7.26
CA ALA A 145 -13.93 31.83 -7.32
C ALA A 145 -12.57 32.33 -7.83
N MET A 146 -11.47 31.75 -7.34
CA MET A 146 -10.12 32.07 -7.79
C MET A 146 -9.91 31.72 -9.26
N ALA A 147 -10.36 30.53 -9.70
CA ALA A 147 -10.28 30.12 -11.11
C ALA A 147 -11.11 31.05 -12.02
N LYS A 148 -12.31 31.45 -11.59
CA LYS A 148 -13.14 32.42 -12.32
C LYS A 148 -12.48 33.79 -12.41
N GLN A 149 -11.80 34.23 -11.34
CA GLN A 149 -11.05 35.49 -11.35
C GLN A 149 -9.88 35.42 -12.34
N GLN A 150 -9.06 34.37 -12.28
CA GLN A 150 -7.96 34.16 -13.22
C GLN A 150 -8.45 34.11 -14.68
N GLY A 151 -9.57 33.43 -14.93
CA GLY A 151 -10.20 33.41 -16.26
C GLY A 151 -10.60 34.80 -16.74
N ARG A 152 -11.11 35.66 -15.85
CA ARG A 152 -11.46 37.06 -16.20
C ARG A 152 -10.22 37.89 -16.49
N GLU A 153 -9.19 37.78 -15.65
CA GLU A 153 -7.92 38.50 -15.83
C GLU A 153 -7.25 38.10 -17.15
N MET A 154 -7.19 36.81 -17.46
CA MET A 154 -6.66 36.31 -18.73
C MET A 154 -7.43 36.84 -19.95
N VAL A 155 -8.77 36.91 -19.87
CA VAL A 155 -9.59 37.48 -20.95
C VAL A 155 -9.34 38.98 -21.10
N GLU A 156 -9.18 39.72 -20.00
CA GLU A 156 -8.84 41.13 -20.03
C GLU A 156 -7.44 41.37 -20.62
N GLU A 157 -6.46 40.55 -20.24
CA GLU A 157 -5.13 40.56 -20.83
C GLU A 157 -5.16 40.29 -22.33
N ALA A 158 -5.89 39.25 -22.76
CA ALA A 158 -6.05 38.93 -24.19
C ALA A 158 -6.74 40.05 -24.97
N ARG A 159 -7.76 40.70 -24.38
CA ARG A 159 -8.40 41.88 -24.97
C ARG A 159 -7.42 43.04 -25.10
N SER A 160 -6.65 43.33 -24.05
CA SER A 160 -5.64 44.39 -24.06
C SER A 160 -4.55 44.12 -25.11
N TYR A 161 -4.12 42.86 -25.25
CA TYR A 161 -3.15 42.45 -26.26
C TYR A 161 -3.72 42.64 -27.66
N ARG A 162 -4.96 42.21 -27.89
CA ARG A 162 -5.66 42.42 -29.17
C ARG A 162 -5.78 43.90 -29.50
N GLU A 163 -6.14 44.75 -28.55
CA GLU A 163 -6.23 46.20 -28.75
C GLU A 163 -4.87 46.80 -29.13
N ARG A 164 -3.78 46.36 -28.48
CA ARG A 164 -2.41 46.78 -28.83
C ARG A 164 -2.04 46.37 -30.26
N VAL A 165 -2.30 45.11 -30.63
CA VAL A 165 -2.01 44.59 -31.98
C VAL A 165 -2.84 45.32 -33.04
N LEU A 166 -4.14 45.52 -32.81
CA LEU A 166 -4.99 46.27 -33.73
C LEU A 166 -4.55 47.73 -33.85
N GLY A 167 -4.13 48.36 -32.75
CA GLY A 167 -3.57 49.72 -32.77
C GLY A 167 -2.24 49.81 -33.52
N GLU A 168 -1.38 48.79 -33.41
CA GLU A 168 -0.15 48.70 -34.20
C GLU A 168 -0.42 48.47 -35.69
N LEU A 169 -1.34 47.57 -36.04
CA LEU A 169 -1.75 47.34 -37.43
C LEU A 169 -2.37 48.59 -38.06
N ALA A 170 -3.20 49.31 -37.31
CA ALA A 170 -3.76 50.59 -37.76
C ALA A 170 -2.67 51.63 -38.04
N ARG A 171 -1.65 51.73 -37.17
CA ARG A 171 -0.49 52.60 -37.37
C ARG A 171 0.33 52.20 -38.60
N ARG A 172 0.62 50.90 -38.78
CA ARG A 172 1.34 50.40 -39.97
C ARG A 172 0.56 50.68 -41.26
N ARG A 173 -0.76 50.48 -41.25
CA ARG A 173 -1.62 50.80 -42.39
C ARG A 173 -1.56 52.29 -42.75
N GLU A 174 -1.56 53.16 -41.75
CA GLU A 174 -1.49 54.60 -41.97
C GLU A 174 -0.12 55.03 -42.51
N LEU A 175 0.97 54.48 -41.99
CA LEU A 175 2.31 54.70 -42.54
C LEU A 175 2.42 54.19 -43.98
N ALA A 176 1.89 53.01 -44.28
CA ALA A 176 1.86 52.48 -45.64
C ALA A 176 1.06 53.38 -46.59
N ARG A 177 -0.07 53.94 -46.14
CA ARG A 177 -0.84 54.92 -46.93
C ARG A 177 -0.03 56.19 -47.21
N GLN A 178 0.65 56.72 -46.21
CA GLN A 178 1.52 57.89 -46.40
C GLN A 178 2.65 57.61 -47.40
N GLN A 179 3.25 56.42 -47.35
CA GLN A 179 4.25 56.00 -48.33
C GLN A 179 3.66 55.88 -49.74
N ILE A 180 2.46 55.31 -49.89
CA ILE A 180 1.75 55.26 -51.18
C ILE A 180 1.49 56.67 -51.71
N ASP A 181 1.02 57.59 -50.86
CA ASP A 181 0.79 58.98 -51.27
C ASP A 181 2.10 59.64 -51.70
N GLN A 182 3.21 59.45 -50.98
CA GLN A 182 4.53 59.94 -51.39
C GLN A 182 4.96 59.37 -52.75
N LEU A 183 4.75 58.08 -53.00
CA LEU A 183 5.04 57.44 -54.28
C LEU A 183 4.17 57.98 -55.41
N ILE A 184 2.89 58.26 -55.17
CA ILE A 184 1.98 58.89 -56.14
C ILE A 184 2.49 60.30 -56.49
N HIS A 185 2.83 61.12 -55.49
CA HIS A 185 3.40 62.44 -55.74
C HIS A 185 4.74 62.37 -56.48
N GLY A 186 5.60 61.38 -56.15
CA GLY A 186 6.85 61.11 -56.85
C GLY A 186 6.63 60.73 -58.31
N ARG A 187 5.68 59.82 -58.58
CA ARG A 187 5.23 59.44 -59.92
C ARG A 187 4.73 60.64 -60.71
N ASP A 188 3.89 61.48 -60.12
CA ASP A 188 3.33 62.65 -60.81
C ASP A 188 4.41 63.68 -61.15
N ARG A 189 5.40 63.88 -60.25
CA ARG A 189 6.58 64.71 -60.55
C ARG A 189 7.41 64.15 -61.70
N LEU A 190 7.61 62.83 -61.74
CA LEU A 190 8.33 62.17 -62.84
C LEU A 190 7.55 62.31 -64.15
N LEU A 191 6.24 62.06 -64.14
CA LEU A 191 5.38 62.26 -65.31
C LEU A 191 5.48 63.69 -65.84
N GLN A 192 5.40 64.70 -64.97
CA GLN A 192 5.58 66.10 -65.36
C GLN A 192 6.99 66.40 -65.91
N ALA A 193 8.04 65.78 -65.37
CA ALA A 193 9.40 65.94 -65.86
C ALA A 193 9.57 65.29 -67.25
N PHE A 194 9.00 64.11 -67.46
CA PHE A 194 8.98 63.44 -68.77
C PHE A 194 8.15 64.21 -69.81
N GLU A 195 7.00 64.76 -69.44
CA GLU A 195 6.20 65.62 -70.31
C GLU A 195 6.97 66.88 -70.72
N ARG A 196 7.66 67.53 -69.78
CA ARG A 196 8.54 68.66 -70.07
C ARG A 196 9.70 68.28 -70.98
N ALA A 197 10.40 67.17 -70.70
CA ALA A 197 11.48 66.68 -71.54
C ALA A 197 11.00 66.32 -72.95
N ARG A 198 9.78 65.75 -73.07
CA ARG A 198 9.13 65.47 -74.35
C ARG A 198 8.85 66.75 -75.14
N LEU A 199 8.33 67.80 -74.51
CA LEU A 199 8.11 69.08 -75.18
C LEU A 199 9.43 69.67 -75.68
N VAL A 200 10.46 69.72 -74.85
CA VAL A 200 11.80 70.20 -75.24
C VAL A 200 12.38 69.35 -76.38
N ALA A 201 12.23 68.03 -76.34
CA ALA A 201 12.70 67.17 -77.42
C ALA A 201 11.95 67.43 -78.74
N VAL A 202 10.64 67.66 -78.69
CA VAL A 202 9.84 68.05 -79.87
C VAL A 202 10.30 69.42 -80.40
N ASP A 203 10.57 70.39 -79.53
CA ASP A 203 11.09 71.71 -79.92
C ASP A 203 12.48 71.60 -80.58
N VAL A 204 13.41 70.83 -80.01
CA VAL A 204 14.75 70.59 -80.59
C VAL A 204 14.63 69.90 -81.96
N VAL A 205 13.74 68.91 -82.12
CA VAL A 205 13.51 68.27 -83.42
C VAL A 205 12.94 69.28 -84.42
N ALA A 206 12.06 70.19 -84.00
CA ALA A 206 11.54 71.26 -84.85
C ALA A 206 12.63 72.28 -85.23
N GLU A 207 13.57 72.59 -84.34
CA GLU A 207 14.74 73.45 -84.63
C GLU A 207 15.78 72.78 -85.53
N LEU A 208 15.92 71.45 -85.46
CA LEU A 208 16.79 70.66 -86.35
C LEU A 208 16.14 70.37 -87.71
N ALA A 209 14.81 70.36 -87.80
CA ALA A 209 14.08 70.16 -89.05
C ALA A 209 14.52 71.09 -90.21
N PRO A 210 14.81 72.40 -90.02
CA PRO A 210 15.35 73.25 -91.09
C PRO A 210 16.81 72.96 -91.49
N LEU A 211 17.55 72.10 -90.77
CA LEU A 211 18.89 71.63 -91.16
C LEU A 211 18.84 70.35 -92.02
N SER A 212 17.63 69.87 -92.35
CA SER A 212 17.39 68.62 -93.09
C SER A 212 17.51 68.80 -94.61
N GLU A 213 18.60 69.40 -95.08
CA GLU A 213 19.05 69.34 -96.48
C GLU A 213 20.51 69.84 -96.56
N PRO A 214 21.51 68.98 -96.34
CA PRO A 214 22.87 69.26 -96.80
C PRO A 214 22.92 68.99 -98.31
N ASP A 215 23.06 70.04 -99.12
CA ASP A 215 23.18 69.98 -100.59
C ASP A 215 24.48 69.29 -101.07
N GLU A 216 25.27 68.68 -100.19
CA GLU A 216 26.50 67.97 -100.53
C GLU A 216 26.82 66.86 -99.53
N TYR A 217 26.47 65.63 -99.88
CA TYR A 217 26.94 64.45 -99.15
C TYR A 217 28.40 64.20 -99.53
N VAL A 218 29.32 64.36 -98.56
CA VAL A 218 30.73 63.98 -98.74
C VAL A 218 30.85 62.45 -98.77
N ASP A 219 31.22 61.91 -99.93
CA ASP A 219 31.41 60.48 -100.18
C ASP A 219 32.75 60.00 -99.58
N LEU A 220 32.69 59.22 -98.50
CA LEU A 220 33.86 58.65 -97.82
C LEU A 220 34.17 57.21 -98.28
N THR A 221 34.11 56.97 -99.60
CA THR A 221 34.59 55.71 -100.20
C THR A 221 36.12 55.75 -100.36
N PRO A 222 36.89 54.82 -99.72
CA PRO A 222 38.35 54.91 -99.72
C PRO A 222 38.91 54.38 -101.04
N THR A 223 39.53 55.26 -101.85
CA THR A 223 40.28 54.89 -103.05
C THR A 223 41.79 55.04 -102.81
N THR A 224 42.54 54.05 -103.25
CA THR A 224 43.86 53.60 -102.73
C THR A 224 45.08 54.27 -103.40
N GLY A 225 46.20 54.41 -102.67
CA GLY A 225 47.56 54.57 -103.24
C GLY A 225 48.63 55.06 -102.23
N PRO A 226 49.94 54.71 -102.36
CA PRO A 226 50.75 54.23 -101.22
C PRO A 226 51.76 55.23 -100.56
N VAL A 227 51.96 55.04 -99.23
CA VAL A 227 53.25 55.05 -98.43
C VAL A 227 53.93 56.44 -98.21
N PRO A 228 54.49 56.81 -97.02
CA PRO A 228 55.48 56.05 -96.24
C PRO A 228 55.45 56.08 -94.69
N LEU A 229 56.20 55.09 -94.18
CA LEU A 229 56.66 54.86 -92.81
C LEU A 229 57.42 56.05 -92.20
N THR A 230 57.13 56.40 -90.95
CA THR A 230 58.12 56.95 -90.02
C THR A 230 57.83 56.41 -88.61
N GLY A 231 58.88 55.86 -87.99
CA GLY A 231 58.87 55.12 -86.72
C GLY A 231 58.81 55.96 -85.44
N PRO A 232 59.20 55.40 -84.27
CA PRO A 232 58.35 55.45 -83.07
C PRO A 232 58.93 56.24 -81.89
N ALA A 233 58.08 56.55 -80.90
CA ALA A 233 58.44 56.83 -79.49
C ALA A 233 57.17 56.68 -78.63
N ALA A 234 57.13 56.13 -77.42
CA ALA A 234 58.04 55.32 -76.61
C ALA A 234 57.16 54.66 -75.54
N ARG A 235 57.52 53.47 -75.07
CA ARG A 235 56.95 52.87 -73.86
C ARG A 235 57.55 53.55 -72.62
N LEU A 236 56.69 53.88 -71.66
CA LEU A 236 57.02 54.05 -70.24
C LEU A 236 55.78 53.48 -69.53
N GLY A 237 55.81 52.42 -68.73
CA GLY A 237 56.88 51.81 -67.95
C GLY A 237 56.30 51.61 -66.55
N ASP A 238 55.98 50.36 -66.20
CA ASP A 238 55.69 49.93 -64.83
C ASP A 238 56.81 50.35 -63.87
N ALA A 239 56.46 50.93 -62.73
CA ALA A 239 57.17 50.74 -61.47
C ALA A 239 56.39 51.34 -60.29
N SER A 240 55.95 50.43 -59.42
CA SER A 240 55.83 50.48 -57.97
C SER A 240 56.16 51.78 -57.20
N ALA A 241 55.34 52.06 -56.18
CA ALA A 241 55.69 51.85 -54.77
C ALA A 241 55.07 52.90 -53.81
N ILE A 242 54.33 52.37 -52.82
CA ILE A 242 54.25 52.80 -51.41
C ILE A 242 53.55 54.13 -51.09
N GLY A 243 52.57 54.06 -50.17
CA GLY A 243 52.40 55.12 -49.17
C GLY A 243 50.98 55.43 -48.74
N SER A 244 50.49 54.66 -47.75
CA SER A 244 49.85 55.14 -46.53
C SER A 244 48.70 56.17 -46.56
N THR A 245 47.66 55.82 -45.79
CA THR A 245 46.79 56.67 -44.93
C THR A 245 45.50 57.32 -45.50
N ARG A 246 44.38 56.62 -45.20
CA ARG A 246 43.30 56.96 -44.23
C ARG A 246 42.03 57.74 -44.68
N LEU A 247 40.89 57.02 -44.51
CA LEU A 247 39.46 57.39 -44.26
C LEU A 247 38.70 58.13 -45.38
N PRO A 248 37.36 57.96 -45.57
CA PRO A 248 36.26 57.69 -44.61
C PRO A 248 35.39 56.44 -44.98
N GLY A 249 34.54 55.82 -44.14
CA GLY A 249 33.42 56.33 -43.34
C GLY A 249 32.09 55.95 -44.02
N GLU A 250 31.35 55.00 -43.41
CA GLU A 250 29.88 54.71 -43.45
C GLU A 250 29.11 54.81 -44.79
N LEU A 251 28.12 53.99 -45.18
CA LEU A 251 27.37 52.80 -44.74
C LEU A 251 26.51 52.43 -45.98
N ALA A 252 26.35 51.16 -46.31
CA ALA A 252 25.27 50.62 -47.16
C ALA A 252 25.36 49.08 -47.06
N ASP A 253 24.50 48.47 -46.26
CA ASP A 253 23.21 47.86 -46.67
C ASP A 253 23.43 46.46 -47.29
N ASP A 254 23.26 45.46 -46.41
CA ASP A 254 23.10 44.04 -46.72
C ASP A 254 21.70 43.78 -47.29
N GLU A 255 21.63 43.11 -48.45
CA GLU A 255 20.48 42.28 -48.81
C GLU A 255 20.82 40.79 -48.61
N PRO A 256 19.85 39.96 -48.18
CA PRO A 256 20.08 38.57 -47.83
C PRO A 256 19.80 37.63 -49.00
N THR A 257 20.47 36.48 -49.05
CA THR A 257 20.02 35.34 -49.87
C THR A 257 20.40 33.99 -49.25
N GLU A 258 19.34 33.25 -48.89
CA GLU A 258 19.10 31.80 -48.84
C GLU A 258 20.22 30.75 -48.58
N HIS A 259 19.94 29.89 -47.59
CA HIS A 259 20.46 28.54 -47.30
C HIS A 259 20.52 27.59 -48.53
N PRO A 260 21.33 26.48 -48.60
CA PRO A 260 21.32 25.38 -47.61
C PRO A 260 22.57 24.43 -47.49
N TYR A 261 22.56 23.60 -46.42
CA TYR A 261 23.16 22.26 -46.19
C TYR A 261 24.49 21.81 -46.85
N ASP A 262 25.46 21.40 -46.00
CA ASP A 262 26.20 20.10 -46.00
C ASP A 262 27.04 20.08 -44.70
N GLY A 263 27.31 19.00 -43.95
CA GLY A 263 27.43 17.59 -44.29
C GLY A 263 28.89 17.15 -44.14
N ALA A 264 29.20 16.36 -43.09
CA ALA A 264 30.51 15.73 -42.78
C ALA A 264 31.64 16.71 -42.39
N GLY A 265 32.57 16.43 -41.47
CA GLY A 265 33.13 15.17 -40.98
C GLY A 265 34.66 15.37 -40.94
N ASP A 266 35.31 14.77 -39.94
CA ASP A 266 36.76 14.57 -39.86
C ASP A 266 37.67 15.81 -39.69
N GLU A 267 38.82 15.76 -39.03
CA GLU A 267 39.44 14.82 -38.09
C GLU A 267 40.82 15.45 -37.74
N MET A 268 41.35 15.10 -36.56
CA MET A 268 42.79 14.93 -36.27
C MET A 268 43.65 16.21 -36.08
N PRO A 269 44.90 16.10 -35.59
CA PRO A 269 45.34 15.49 -34.31
C PRO A 269 46.50 16.30 -33.68
N ASP A 270 46.95 15.95 -32.47
CA ASP A 270 48.34 15.51 -32.26
C ASP A 270 48.65 15.15 -30.79
N ASP A 271 49.22 13.96 -30.72
CA ASP A 271 49.84 13.13 -29.67
C ASP A 271 51.19 13.76 -29.21
N PRO A 272 52.19 13.07 -28.59
CA PRO A 272 52.23 11.99 -27.58
C PRO A 272 53.14 12.33 -26.38
N SER A 273 53.12 11.51 -25.33
CA SER A 273 54.26 10.61 -25.02
C SER A 273 54.12 9.93 -23.65
N ALA A 274 53.99 8.62 -23.72
CA ALA A 274 54.04 7.62 -22.64
C ALA A 274 55.51 7.17 -22.39
N PRO A 275 55.84 5.94 -21.90
CA PRO A 275 55.22 5.03 -20.90
C PRO A 275 56.24 4.41 -19.90
N ALA A 276 55.75 3.45 -19.07
CA ALA A 276 56.41 2.25 -18.53
C ALA A 276 57.22 2.41 -17.21
N ASP A 277 57.31 1.46 -16.26
CA ASP A 277 56.74 0.14 -15.96
C ASP A 277 57.36 -0.30 -14.59
N VAL A 278 56.92 -1.43 -14.02
CA VAL A 278 57.67 -2.34 -13.10
C VAL A 278 57.47 -2.25 -11.55
N THR A 279 56.70 -3.23 -11.05
CA THR A 279 56.80 -4.13 -9.86
C THR A 279 57.35 -3.69 -8.47
N ALA A 280 56.59 -4.07 -7.44
CA ALA A 280 56.92 -4.65 -6.12
C ALA A 280 58.30 -4.44 -5.45
N GLU A 281 58.32 -4.04 -4.17
CA GLU A 281 58.80 -4.80 -3.00
C GLU A 281 58.91 -3.88 -1.74
N SER A 282 58.85 -4.52 -0.58
CA SER A 282 58.69 -4.06 0.81
C SER A 282 59.91 -3.42 1.52
N LEU A 283 59.64 -2.99 2.77
CA LEU A 283 60.52 -2.70 3.94
C LEU A 283 60.70 -1.19 4.20
N ASP A 284 60.33 -0.57 5.33
CA ASP A 284 60.40 -0.83 6.79
C ASP A 284 61.26 0.28 7.44
N GLN A 285 60.95 0.55 8.71
CA GLN A 285 61.56 1.40 9.75
C GLN A 285 60.70 2.62 10.12
N SER A 286 60.36 2.86 11.40
CA SER A 286 60.57 2.13 12.65
C SER A 286 59.93 2.99 13.76
N SER A 287 59.15 2.42 14.69
CA SER A 287 59.39 2.50 16.15
C SER A 287 58.21 1.96 16.96
N ASP A 288 58.52 0.95 17.76
CA ASP A 288 57.82 0.33 18.90
C ASP A 288 58.96 0.05 19.94
N PRO A 289 58.80 -0.51 21.17
CA PRO A 289 57.63 -0.81 22.03
C PRO A 289 57.88 -0.51 23.54
N ALA A 290 56.89 -0.80 24.42
CA ALA A 290 57.00 -1.73 25.58
C ALA A 290 56.03 -1.45 26.77
N ASP A 291 55.40 -2.54 27.22
CA ASP A 291 54.47 -2.85 28.34
C ASP A 291 55.25 -3.05 29.71
N PRO A 292 54.74 -3.68 30.82
CA PRO A 292 53.53 -3.63 31.67
C PRO A 292 53.82 -3.40 33.21
N ALA A 293 52.75 -3.40 34.06
CA ALA A 293 52.62 -4.06 35.40
C ALA A 293 52.24 -3.23 36.68
N ASP A 294 51.23 -3.78 37.38
CA ASP A 294 50.61 -3.71 38.76
C ASP A 294 51.48 -3.22 39.98
N PRO A 295 51.04 -3.07 41.29
CA PRO A 295 49.78 -3.48 41.99
C PRO A 295 49.23 -2.65 43.22
N ALA A 296 48.10 -3.15 43.78
CA ALA A 296 47.71 -3.24 45.22
C ALA A 296 46.86 -2.15 45.96
N GLY A 297 45.77 -2.60 46.62
CA GLY A 297 45.39 -2.20 48.01
C GLY A 297 43.90 -1.85 48.31
N PRO A 298 43.34 -2.11 49.52
CA PRO A 298 42.00 -2.73 49.73
C PRO A 298 41.02 -2.02 50.74
N THR A 299 39.91 -2.73 51.12
CA THR A 299 38.92 -2.57 52.25
C THR A 299 37.59 -1.83 51.94
N ALA A 300 36.38 -2.18 52.42
CA ALA A 300 35.86 -2.99 53.55
C ALA A 300 34.42 -3.50 53.25
N GLU A 301 34.07 -4.76 53.56
CA GLU A 301 33.21 -5.28 54.66
C GLU A 301 31.67 -5.25 54.49
N ALA A 302 31.10 -6.47 54.58
CA ALA A 302 29.84 -6.94 55.19
C ALA A 302 28.48 -6.48 54.62
N ASP A 303 27.66 -7.44 54.14
CA ASP A 303 26.62 -8.11 54.95
C ASP A 303 25.92 -9.23 54.14
N GLU A 304 25.85 -10.45 54.69
CA GLU A 304 24.86 -11.48 54.31
C GLU A 304 23.79 -11.52 55.42
N PRO A 305 22.54 -11.94 55.13
CA PRO A 305 22.21 -13.33 55.45
C PRO A 305 21.13 -13.97 54.56
N GLY A 306 21.12 -15.31 54.49
CA GLY A 306 19.86 -16.07 54.43
C GLY A 306 19.83 -17.29 53.52
N ALA A 307 19.93 -18.47 54.13
CA ALA A 307 19.92 -19.80 53.56
C ALA A 307 18.59 -20.23 52.90
N ASP A 308 18.65 -21.17 51.95
CA ASP A 308 18.10 -22.53 52.15
C ASP A 308 18.47 -23.50 51.01
N VAL A 309 18.80 -24.73 51.40
CA VAL A 309 19.22 -25.87 50.57
C VAL A 309 18.14 -26.95 50.63
N VAL A 310 17.60 -27.41 49.50
CA VAL A 310 17.04 -28.77 49.29
C VAL A 310 17.09 -29.07 47.78
N ASP A 311 18.08 -29.81 47.28
CA ASP A 311 18.14 -31.28 47.07
C ASP A 311 17.26 -31.80 45.91
N TYR A 312 17.89 -32.12 44.77
CA TYR A 312 17.33 -32.95 43.69
C TYR A 312 18.40 -33.99 43.30
N PRO A 313 18.09 -35.30 43.31
CA PRO A 313 19.09 -36.32 43.02
C PRO A 313 19.31 -36.52 41.52
N ALA A 314 20.57 -36.83 41.22
CA ALA A 314 21.18 -37.06 39.92
C ALA A 314 20.57 -38.22 39.11
N LEU A 315 20.51 -38.02 37.78
CA LEU A 315 20.59 -39.11 36.82
C LEU A 315 21.70 -38.82 35.80
N ALA A 316 22.47 -39.88 35.58
CA ALA A 316 23.78 -39.90 34.93
C ALA A 316 23.71 -39.77 33.41
N ALA A 317 24.78 -39.16 32.89
CA ALA A 317 25.14 -39.02 31.48
C ALA A 317 25.48 -40.36 30.81
N VAL A 318 25.11 -40.51 29.53
CA VAL A 318 25.79 -41.33 28.51
C VAL A 318 25.57 -40.65 27.13
N PRO A 319 26.56 -40.64 26.21
CA PRO A 319 26.83 -39.52 25.29
C PRO A 319 26.36 -39.75 23.84
N GLU A 320 26.46 -38.69 23.04
CA GLU A 320 26.39 -38.71 21.56
C GLU A 320 27.42 -39.66 20.93
N PRO A 321 27.18 -40.07 19.68
CA PRO A 321 28.19 -39.72 18.68
C PRO A 321 27.66 -39.23 17.33
N GLU A 322 28.55 -38.50 16.67
CA GLU A 322 28.50 -37.82 15.39
C GLU A 322 28.46 -38.77 14.16
N THR A 323 27.85 -38.22 13.10
CA THR A 323 28.06 -38.35 11.64
C THR A 323 28.88 -39.53 11.06
N ASP A 324 28.33 -40.16 9.99
CA ASP A 324 29.03 -40.16 8.69
C ASP A 324 28.09 -40.47 7.50
N GLN A 325 28.31 -39.75 6.40
CA GLN A 325 27.69 -39.92 5.07
C GLN A 325 28.44 -41.06 4.32
N VAL A 326 27.89 -41.77 3.33
CA VAL A 326 27.92 -41.43 1.89
C VAL A 326 27.37 -42.66 1.13
N ALA A 327 26.53 -42.46 0.10
CA ALA A 327 26.74 -42.95 -1.27
C ALA A 327 25.43 -43.15 -2.04
N ILE A 328 25.40 -42.52 -3.22
CA ILE A 328 24.36 -42.49 -4.25
C ILE A 328 24.54 -43.68 -5.22
N ALA A 329 23.43 -44.26 -5.67
CA ALA A 329 23.15 -44.82 -7.02
C ALA A 329 21.82 -45.61 -6.96
N ASP A 330 20.99 -45.81 -7.98
CA ASP A 330 20.55 -45.10 -9.19
C ASP A 330 19.31 -45.90 -9.68
N GLU A 331 18.41 -45.25 -10.43
CA GLU A 331 17.43 -45.80 -11.39
C GLU A 331 16.31 -46.83 -11.03
N SER A 332 15.06 -46.38 -11.29
CA SER A 332 14.08 -46.98 -12.25
C SER A 332 12.68 -47.45 -11.77
N VAL A 333 11.67 -46.64 -12.14
CA VAL A 333 10.38 -46.90 -12.84
C VAL A 333 9.35 -47.99 -12.38
N LEU A 334 8.07 -47.55 -12.33
CA LEU A 334 6.76 -48.21 -12.64
C LEU A 334 5.71 -48.41 -11.50
N ALA A 335 4.69 -47.53 -11.53
CA ALA A 335 3.24 -47.79 -11.73
C ALA A 335 2.42 -48.76 -10.82
N THR A 336 1.52 -48.16 -10.02
CA THR A 336 0.10 -48.53 -9.65
C THR A 336 -0.18 -49.92 -9.00
N PRO A 337 -1.38 -50.21 -8.40
CA PRO A 337 -2.59 -49.41 -8.13
C PRO A 337 -3.16 -49.52 -6.69
N THR A 338 -4.28 -48.82 -6.48
CA THR A 338 -5.25 -48.76 -5.37
C THR A 338 -5.64 -50.07 -4.68
N PRO A 339 -6.05 -50.04 -3.39
CA PRO A 339 -6.91 -51.06 -2.81
C PRO A 339 -8.36 -50.57 -2.61
N VAL A 340 -9.27 -51.41 -3.09
CA VAL A 340 -10.71 -51.44 -2.79
C VAL A 340 -10.89 -52.05 -1.40
N ILE A 341 -11.73 -51.46 -0.54
CA ILE A 341 -12.29 -52.15 0.63
C ILE A 341 -13.81 -51.97 0.62
N ASP A 342 -14.48 -53.10 0.40
CA ASP A 342 -15.89 -53.38 0.68
C ASP A 342 -16.17 -53.29 2.19
N THR A 343 -17.23 -52.60 2.59
CA THR A 343 -17.96 -52.94 3.80
C THR A 343 -19.47 -53.02 3.51
N THR A 344 -20.03 -54.14 3.94
CA THR A 344 -21.38 -54.59 3.70
C THR A 344 -22.32 -54.22 4.86
N SER A 345 -23.50 -53.71 4.50
CA SER A 345 -24.85 -53.99 5.01
C SER A 345 -25.19 -54.03 6.51
N ALA A 346 -26.17 -53.20 6.89
CA ALA A 346 -27.41 -53.48 7.66
C ALA A 346 -27.71 -52.34 8.66
N ALA A 347 -28.52 -51.32 8.32
CA ALA A 347 -29.99 -51.26 8.30
C ALA A 347 -30.66 -51.21 9.69
N GLU A 348 -31.11 -50.02 10.13
CA GLU A 348 -32.48 -49.81 10.65
C GLU A 348 -32.87 -48.31 10.67
N GLN A 349 -34.16 -48.08 10.52
CA GLN A 349 -34.83 -46.87 10.02
C GLN A 349 -35.06 -45.77 11.07
N ALA A 350 -35.04 -44.50 10.62
CA ALA A 350 -35.90 -43.45 11.17
C ALA A 350 -36.24 -42.45 10.06
N ALA A 351 -37.53 -42.37 9.72
CA ALA A 351 -38.10 -41.44 8.76
C ALA A 351 -38.16 -40.02 9.35
N GLY A 352 -37.80 -39.04 8.52
CA GLY A 352 -37.95 -37.61 8.79
C GLY A 352 -37.84 -36.86 7.46
N ASP A 353 -39.01 -36.47 6.97
CA ASP A 353 -39.33 -35.65 5.80
C ASP A 353 -38.21 -34.67 5.37
N HIS A 354 -37.73 -34.81 4.14
CA HIS A 354 -36.95 -33.79 3.46
C HIS A 354 -37.50 -33.69 2.04
N ASP A 355 -38.22 -32.60 1.76
CA ASP A 355 -38.59 -32.18 0.41
C ASP A 355 -37.31 -32.09 -0.43
N GLU A 356 -37.21 -32.96 -1.43
CA GLU A 356 -36.30 -32.80 -2.56
C GLU A 356 -36.78 -31.58 -3.36
N ILE A 357 -35.96 -30.53 -3.37
CA ILE A 357 -36.11 -29.42 -4.32
C ILE A 357 -35.56 -29.95 -5.64
N ASP A 358 -36.47 -30.25 -6.57
CA ASP A 358 -36.15 -30.38 -8.00
C ASP A 358 -35.64 -29.02 -8.50
N ASP A 359 -34.33 -28.92 -8.70
CA ASP A 359 -33.71 -27.85 -9.49
C ASP A 359 -33.87 -28.18 -10.98
N ASP A 360 -35.10 -28.08 -11.48
CA ASP A 360 -35.38 -28.11 -12.92
C ASP A 360 -35.79 -26.71 -13.42
N GLU A 361 -34.88 -26.14 -14.20
CA GLU A 361 -35.11 -25.29 -15.38
C GLU A 361 -35.96 -24.01 -15.19
N VAL A 362 -35.31 -22.92 -14.72
CA VAL A 362 -35.82 -21.55 -14.94
C VAL A 362 -35.65 -21.22 -16.42
N THR A 363 -36.75 -21.10 -17.15
CA THR A 363 -36.72 -20.74 -18.57
C THR A 363 -36.73 -19.21 -18.74
N ALA A 364 -36.22 -18.72 -19.87
CA ALA A 364 -36.25 -17.29 -20.19
C ALA A 364 -37.66 -16.66 -20.14
N SER A 365 -38.72 -17.48 -20.28
CA SER A 365 -40.11 -17.03 -20.20
C SER A 365 -40.57 -16.64 -18.79
N ASP A 366 -40.00 -17.26 -17.74
CA ASP A 366 -40.34 -16.97 -16.34
C ASP A 366 -39.79 -15.60 -15.90
N VAL A 367 -38.68 -15.18 -16.53
CA VAL A 367 -38.04 -13.89 -16.32
C VAL A 367 -38.84 -12.77 -17.00
N ASP A 368 -39.35 -13.01 -18.21
CA ASP A 368 -40.21 -12.05 -18.93
C ASP A 368 -41.55 -11.82 -18.21
N ASP A 369 -42.14 -12.87 -17.62
CA ASP A 369 -43.35 -12.75 -16.80
C ASP A 369 -43.10 -11.98 -15.49
N LEU A 370 -41.91 -12.10 -14.90
CA LEU A 370 -41.48 -11.31 -13.74
C LEU A 370 -41.30 -9.81 -14.11
N PHE A 371 -40.70 -9.51 -15.26
CA PHE A 371 -40.54 -8.13 -15.76
C PHE A 371 -41.87 -7.51 -16.19
N ALA A 372 -42.80 -8.30 -16.73
CA ALA A 372 -44.17 -7.86 -17.02
C ALA A 372 -44.91 -7.50 -15.72
N ARG A 373 -44.72 -8.30 -14.66
CA ARG A 373 -45.32 -8.07 -13.34
C ARG A 373 -44.71 -6.86 -12.61
N LEU A 374 -43.42 -6.59 -12.81
CA LEU A 374 -42.72 -5.42 -12.26
C LEU A 374 -43.13 -4.13 -13.00
N ARG A 375 -43.36 -4.19 -14.32
CA ARG A 375 -43.92 -3.07 -15.11
C ARG A 375 -45.37 -2.74 -14.73
N ALA A 376 -46.15 -3.74 -14.31
CA ALA A 376 -47.53 -3.54 -13.85
C ALA A 376 -47.65 -2.96 -12.43
N GLN A 377 -46.56 -2.92 -11.65
CA GLN A 377 -46.56 -2.44 -10.25
C GLN A 377 -45.81 -1.11 -10.03
N GLY A 378 -45.31 -0.45 -11.08
CA GLY A 378 -44.74 0.90 -10.99
C GLY A 378 -45.80 2.01 -11.08
N PRO A 379 -45.71 3.11 -10.30
CA PRO A 379 -46.67 4.21 -10.36
C PRO A 379 -46.57 4.96 -11.70
N PRO A 380 -47.69 5.53 -12.21
CA PRO A 380 -47.69 6.16 -13.53
C PRO A 380 -46.87 7.46 -13.50
N ILE A 381 -45.88 7.54 -14.39
CA ILE A 381 -45.16 8.78 -14.69
C ILE A 381 -46.12 9.66 -15.48
N ALA A 382 -46.51 10.80 -14.89
CA ALA A 382 -47.32 11.82 -15.53
C ALA A 382 -46.55 12.41 -16.72
N ALA A 383 -47.16 12.34 -17.90
CA ALA A 383 -46.78 13.16 -19.04
C ALA A 383 -47.21 14.59 -18.74
N ASP A 384 -46.24 15.51 -18.73
CA ASP A 384 -46.48 16.94 -18.61
C ASP A 384 -46.99 17.45 -19.96
N GLU A 385 -48.27 17.82 -20.00
CA GLU A 385 -48.91 18.52 -21.11
C GLU A 385 -48.42 19.98 -21.07
N VAL A 386 -47.66 20.39 -22.09
CA VAL A 386 -47.32 21.81 -22.30
C VAL A 386 -48.35 22.37 -23.28
N GLU A 387 -49.19 23.27 -22.76
CA GLU A 387 -50.13 24.10 -23.53
C GLU A 387 -49.36 25.00 -24.52
N GLU A 388 -49.56 24.81 -25.82
CA GLU A 388 -49.18 25.80 -26.82
C GLU A 388 -50.37 26.72 -27.12
N GLU A 389 -50.20 27.99 -26.73
CA GLU A 389 -51.11 29.10 -26.99
C GLU A 389 -50.95 29.58 -28.45
N SER A 390 -52.10 29.86 -29.06
CA SER A 390 -52.27 30.18 -30.47
C SER A 390 -51.77 31.58 -30.85
N ALA A 391 -51.18 31.71 -32.03
CA ALA A 391 -51.21 32.95 -32.82
C ALA A 391 -51.23 32.62 -34.33
N GLU A 392 -52.31 33.05 -34.98
CA GLU A 392 -52.55 33.00 -36.43
C GLU A 392 -51.68 34.04 -37.16
N ASP A 393 -51.10 33.69 -38.32
CA ASP A 393 -51.22 34.47 -39.58
C ASP A 393 -50.52 33.80 -40.79
N ALA A 394 -51.36 33.38 -41.75
CA ALA A 394 -51.25 33.44 -43.22
C ALA A 394 -50.07 32.82 -44.05
N ASP A 395 -50.31 31.60 -44.57
CA ASP A 395 -50.38 31.14 -46.00
C ASP A 395 -49.16 31.23 -47.00
N PRO A 396 -49.10 30.43 -48.11
CA PRO A 396 -48.27 29.21 -48.21
C PRO A 396 -47.47 29.07 -49.55
N ALA A 397 -46.90 27.87 -49.79
CA ALA A 397 -46.28 27.29 -51.03
C ALA A 397 -44.73 27.17 -50.97
N VAL A 398 -44.06 26.06 -51.27
CA VAL A 398 -44.18 25.04 -52.35
C VAL A 398 -43.49 23.72 -51.90
N PRO A 399 -43.95 22.51 -52.29
CA PRO A 399 -43.29 21.24 -51.99
C PRO A 399 -42.52 20.63 -53.19
N VAL A 400 -41.35 20.03 -52.97
CA VAL A 400 -40.68 19.05 -53.85
C VAL A 400 -39.81 18.16 -52.93
N ALA A 401 -40.23 16.95 -52.55
CA ALA A 401 -40.16 15.68 -53.27
C ALA A 401 -38.72 15.16 -53.53
N VAL A 402 -38.35 14.15 -52.72
CA VAL A 402 -37.60 12.90 -53.03
C VAL A 402 -36.45 12.92 -54.02
N ASP A 403 -35.31 12.36 -53.59
CA ASP A 403 -34.59 11.40 -54.43
C ASP A 403 -33.98 10.25 -53.61
N ASP A 404 -34.36 9.04 -54.01
CA ASP A 404 -33.85 7.73 -53.64
C ASP A 404 -32.51 7.47 -54.35
N VAL A 405 -31.51 6.93 -53.65
CA VAL A 405 -30.57 5.96 -54.27
C VAL A 405 -30.23 4.85 -53.27
N THR A 406 -30.54 3.64 -53.72
CA THR A 406 -30.41 2.30 -53.15
C THR A 406 -28.99 1.79 -52.83
N PRO A 407 -28.88 0.66 -52.10
CA PRO A 407 -27.69 0.17 -51.38
C PRO A 407 -26.91 -0.96 -52.11
N LEU A 408 -25.71 -1.26 -51.61
CA LEU A 408 -24.97 -2.53 -51.76
C LEU A 408 -24.34 -2.82 -50.37
N GLY A 409 -24.57 -3.92 -49.65
CA GLY A 409 -24.47 -5.33 -50.05
C GLY A 409 -22.99 -5.65 -50.28
N GLY A 410 -22.19 -6.26 -49.40
CA GLY A 410 -22.42 -7.27 -48.37
C GLY A 410 -21.42 -8.40 -48.65
N VAL A 411 -20.46 -8.64 -47.75
CA VAL A 411 -19.64 -9.87 -47.74
C VAL A 411 -19.35 -10.24 -46.29
N GLY A 412 -19.82 -11.42 -45.89
CA GLY A 412 -19.58 -12.00 -44.58
C GLY A 412 -18.46 -13.04 -44.58
N ALA A 413 -17.94 -13.30 -43.38
CA ALA A 413 -17.39 -14.56 -42.84
C ALA A 413 -16.58 -14.19 -41.57
N ALA A 414 -16.46 -14.97 -40.49
CA ALA A 414 -17.18 -16.07 -39.86
C ALA A 414 -16.34 -16.40 -38.60
N ARG A 415 -16.99 -16.82 -37.49
CA ARG A 415 -16.41 -17.37 -36.23
C ARG A 415 -15.64 -16.35 -35.38
N GLY A 416 -15.84 -16.20 -34.07
CA GLY A 416 -16.49 -17.00 -33.05
C GLY A 416 -15.55 -17.03 -31.86
N ASP A 417 -15.86 -16.34 -30.76
CA ASP A 417 -15.43 -16.68 -29.39
C ASP A 417 -16.03 -15.71 -28.37
N ASP A 418 -16.39 -16.28 -27.22
CA ASP A 418 -16.46 -15.74 -25.86
C ASP A 418 -16.87 -14.28 -25.58
N SER A 419 -18.05 -14.19 -24.96
CA SER A 419 -18.49 -13.09 -24.11
C SER A 419 -17.64 -13.01 -22.84
N ALA A 420 -16.77 -11.99 -22.76
CA ALA A 420 -16.33 -11.41 -21.50
C ALA A 420 -16.77 -9.95 -21.48
N ALA A 421 -17.54 -9.60 -20.45
CA ALA A 421 -18.02 -8.25 -20.19
C ALA A 421 -16.85 -7.25 -20.14
N ASP A 422 -16.80 -6.36 -21.14
CA ASP A 422 -16.05 -5.12 -21.03
C ASP A 422 -16.81 -4.23 -20.03
N ALA A 423 -16.10 -3.92 -18.95
CA ALA A 423 -16.52 -2.91 -17.99
C ALA A 423 -16.56 -1.56 -18.70
N ASP A 424 -17.72 -0.91 -18.65
CA ASP A 424 -17.88 0.50 -18.96
C ASP A 424 -16.89 1.31 -18.08
N CYS A 425 -15.76 1.67 -18.68
CA CYS A 425 -14.95 2.78 -18.22
C CYS A 425 -15.39 4.00 -19.02
N ASP A 426 -16.34 4.76 -18.44
CA ASP A 426 -16.63 6.13 -18.84
C ASP A 426 -15.35 6.96 -18.68
N ALA A 427 -14.58 7.04 -19.76
CA ALA A 427 -13.51 8.00 -19.94
C ALA A 427 -14.12 9.24 -20.60
N ASP A 428 -14.79 10.07 -19.80
CA ASP A 428 -15.05 11.46 -20.16
C ASP A 428 -13.71 12.20 -20.17
N ALA A 429 -13.09 12.17 -21.34
CA ALA A 429 -11.89 12.92 -21.68
C ALA A 429 -12.27 14.37 -22.00
N ASP A 430 -12.15 15.25 -21.01
CA ASP A 430 -11.93 16.67 -21.24
C ASP A 430 -10.89 17.19 -20.22
N GLY A 431 -9.63 16.83 -20.44
CA GLY A 431 -8.48 17.32 -19.71
C GLY A 431 -7.50 17.99 -20.68
N ALA A 432 -7.28 19.30 -20.51
CA ALA A 432 -6.27 20.06 -21.22
C ALA A 432 -4.89 19.36 -21.18
N PRO A 433 -4.03 19.50 -22.21
CA PRO A 433 -2.76 18.78 -22.26
C PRO A 433 -1.86 19.22 -21.10
N VAL A 434 -1.78 18.36 -20.08
CA VAL A 434 -0.85 18.52 -18.96
C VAL A 434 0.56 18.41 -19.56
N ALA A 435 1.37 19.46 -19.43
CA ALA A 435 2.74 19.46 -19.92
C ALA A 435 3.44 18.15 -19.53
N GLU A 436 4.05 17.47 -20.51
CA GLU A 436 4.75 16.19 -20.31
C GLU A 436 5.94 16.39 -19.36
N THR A 437 5.67 16.25 -18.06
CA THR A 437 6.73 16.17 -17.07
C THR A 437 7.31 14.76 -17.08
N ARG A 438 8.59 14.61 -16.72
CA ARG A 438 9.22 13.30 -16.50
C ARG A 438 8.45 12.40 -15.53
N PHE A 439 7.67 13.00 -14.63
CA PHE A 439 6.79 12.26 -13.71
C PHE A 439 5.58 11.68 -14.42
N ASN A 440 4.97 12.40 -15.37
CA ASN A 440 3.85 11.87 -16.17
C ASN A 440 4.29 10.67 -17.02
N VAL A 441 5.48 10.74 -17.63
CA VAL A 441 6.06 9.62 -18.41
C VAL A 441 6.33 8.41 -17.51
N ARG A 442 6.90 8.65 -16.32
CA ARG A 442 7.11 7.60 -15.32
C ARG A 442 5.78 6.96 -14.92
N ASP A 443 4.81 7.77 -14.52
CA ASP A 443 3.54 7.28 -13.97
C ASP A 443 2.76 6.50 -15.03
N ALA A 444 2.77 6.94 -16.30
CA ALA A 444 2.23 6.18 -17.42
C ALA A 444 2.87 4.79 -17.60
N ALA A 445 4.18 4.66 -17.39
CA ALA A 445 4.88 3.37 -17.42
C ALA A 445 4.55 2.47 -16.21
N LEU A 446 4.17 3.05 -15.07
CA LEU A 446 3.81 2.32 -13.84
C LEU A 446 2.40 1.74 -13.90
N VAL A 447 1.44 2.40 -14.56
CA VAL A 447 0.03 1.95 -14.64
C VAL A 447 -0.11 0.47 -15.03
N PRO A 448 0.45 -0.03 -16.14
CA PRO A 448 0.31 -1.44 -16.52
C PRO A 448 0.95 -2.39 -15.50
N LEU A 449 2.05 -1.98 -14.85
CA LEU A 449 2.72 -2.77 -13.81
C LEU A 449 1.89 -2.84 -12.52
N ILE A 450 1.19 -1.76 -12.15
CA ILE A 450 0.26 -1.72 -11.02
C ILE A 450 -0.91 -2.67 -11.28
N VAL A 451 -1.51 -2.61 -12.47
CA VAL A 451 -2.63 -3.50 -12.86
C VAL A 451 -2.19 -4.97 -12.85
N ALA A 452 -1.00 -5.27 -13.39
CA ALA A 452 -0.43 -6.62 -13.37
C ALA A 452 -0.16 -7.12 -11.94
N SER A 453 0.42 -6.26 -11.09
CA SER A 453 0.67 -6.57 -9.68
C SER A 453 -0.64 -6.86 -8.94
N ALA A 454 -1.66 -6.02 -9.11
CA ALA A 454 -2.97 -6.23 -8.50
C ALA A 454 -3.61 -7.56 -8.93
N ARG A 455 -3.51 -7.93 -10.21
CA ARG A 455 -4.03 -9.22 -10.71
C ARG A 455 -3.30 -10.41 -10.06
N LYS A 456 -1.98 -10.34 -9.91
CA LYS A 456 -1.20 -11.40 -9.26
C LYS A 456 -1.50 -11.50 -7.76
N LEU A 457 -1.56 -10.37 -7.05
CA LEU A 457 -1.90 -10.35 -5.63
C LEU A 457 -3.31 -10.90 -5.38
N LYS A 458 -4.29 -10.57 -6.23
CA LYS A 458 -5.63 -11.16 -6.17
C LYS A 458 -5.61 -12.67 -6.36
N ARG A 459 -4.75 -13.19 -7.25
CA ARG A 459 -4.60 -14.63 -7.45
C ARG A 459 -4.01 -15.30 -6.21
N VAL A 460 -2.93 -14.76 -5.65
CA VAL A 460 -2.33 -15.28 -4.40
C VAL A 460 -3.35 -15.24 -3.25
N LEU A 461 -4.14 -14.17 -3.16
CA LEU A 461 -5.18 -14.02 -2.14
C LEU A 461 -6.31 -15.05 -2.31
N ALA A 462 -6.70 -15.35 -3.56
CA ALA A 462 -7.68 -16.41 -3.85
C ALA A 462 -7.12 -17.81 -3.58
N ASP A 463 -5.87 -18.07 -3.93
CA ASP A 463 -5.19 -19.34 -3.67
C ASP A 463 -5.06 -19.56 -2.14
N GLU A 464 -4.63 -18.55 -1.39
CA GLU A 464 -4.56 -18.59 0.08
C GLU A 464 -5.94 -18.77 0.72
N GLN A 465 -6.98 -18.10 0.20
CA GLN A 465 -8.36 -18.32 0.65
C GLN A 465 -8.76 -19.80 0.49
N ASN A 466 -8.46 -20.41 -0.65
CA ASN A 466 -8.78 -21.81 -0.91
C ASN A 466 -8.01 -22.73 0.05
N GLU A 467 -6.72 -22.48 0.29
CA GLU A 467 -5.92 -23.23 1.27
C GLU A 467 -6.51 -23.15 2.69
N VAL A 468 -6.89 -21.96 3.15
CA VAL A 468 -7.50 -21.74 4.46
C VAL A 468 -8.87 -22.44 4.56
N LEU A 469 -9.69 -22.35 3.52
CA LEU A 469 -10.99 -23.02 3.48
C LEU A 469 -10.84 -24.54 3.47
N ASP A 470 -9.84 -25.08 2.78
CA ASP A 470 -9.56 -26.51 2.76
C ASP A 470 -8.99 -27.00 4.10
N ALA A 471 -8.21 -26.18 4.81
CA ALA A 471 -7.80 -26.45 6.17
C ALA A 471 -9.00 -26.52 7.14
N LEU A 472 -9.96 -25.60 7.01
CA LEU A 472 -11.18 -25.55 7.84
C LEU A 472 -12.18 -26.68 7.56
N ARG A 473 -12.15 -27.28 6.35
CA ARG A 473 -12.95 -28.48 6.04
C ARG A 473 -12.53 -29.71 6.83
N ARG A 474 -11.33 -29.70 7.44
CA ARG A 474 -10.88 -30.80 8.31
C ARG A 474 -11.71 -30.81 9.59
N LYS A 475 -11.95 -32.00 10.16
CA LYS A 475 -12.81 -32.18 11.37
C LYS A 475 -12.19 -31.66 12.66
N GLU A 476 -10.96 -31.15 12.62
CA GLU A 476 -10.25 -30.68 13.81
C GLU A 476 -10.65 -29.23 14.11
N PRO A 477 -11.03 -28.89 15.36
CA PRO A 477 -11.46 -27.54 15.71
C PRO A 477 -10.27 -26.59 15.67
N VAL A 478 -10.36 -25.54 14.85
CA VAL A 478 -9.30 -24.55 14.70
C VAL A 478 -9.45 -23.46 15.74
N ARG A 479 -8.43 -23.28 16.60
CA ARG A 479 -8.41 -22.28 17.68
C ARG A 479 -7.34 -21.21 17.55
N HIS A 480 -6.35 -21.43 16.68
CA HIS A 480 -5.25 -20.49 16.45
C HIS A 480 -5.01 -20.31 14.95
N ILE A 481 -4.70 -19.07 14.57
CA ILE A 481 -4.44 -18.69 13.17
C ILE A 481 -3.23 -19.42 12.58
N ASP A 482 -2.25 -19.80 13.41
CA ASP A 482 -1.03 -20.50 13.00
C ASP A 482 -1.29 -21.92 12.44
N VAL A 483 -2.50 -22.45 12.64
CA VAL A 483 -2.96 -23.71 12.03
C VAL A 483 -3.40 -23.50 10.57
N LEU A 484 -3.87 -22.29 10.24
CA LEU A 484 -4.45 -21.95 8.93
C LEU A 484 -3.42 -21.30 8.00
N LEU A 485 -2.52 -20.49 8.55
CA LEU A 485 -1.58 -19.68 7.79
C LEU A 485 -0.14 -19.94 8.24
N PRO A 486 0.83 -19.82 7.32
CA PRO A 486 2.24 -19.83 7.70
C PRO A 486 2.60 -18.60 8.55
N TRP A 487 3.83 -18.56 9.05
CA TRP A 487 4.35 -17.41 9.79
C TRP A 487 4.27 -16.13 8.94
N GLU A 488 4.09 -14.99 9.59
CA GLU A 488 3.90 -13.68 8.92
C GLU A 488 5.01 -13.35 7.92
N SER A 489 6.27 -13.66 8.25
CA SER A 489 7.43 -13.46 7.37
C SER A 489 7.38 -14.33 6.12
N GLU A 490 6.90 -15.57 6.24
CA GLU A 490 6.73 -16.47 5.11
C GLU A 490 5.53 -16.02 4.25
N GLN A 491 4.42 -15.66 4.88
CA GLN A 491 3.24 -15.15 4.19
C GLN A 491 3.57 -13.88 3.38
N SER A 492 4.17 -12.88 4.01
CA SER A 492 4.63 -11.64 3.34
C SER A 492 5.65 -11.92 2.23
N GLY A 493 6.54 -12.89 2.44
CA GLY A 493 7.46 -13.41 1.43
C GLY A 493 6.73 -13.90 0.17
N ARG A 494 5.69 -14.75 0.33
CA ARG A 494 4.89 -15.28 -0.80
C ARG A 494 4.25 -14.17 -1.64
N TYR A 495 3.64 -13.16 -0.99
CA TYR A 495 3.04 -12.03 -1.72
C TYR A 495 4.11 -11.15 -2.40
N GLY A 496 5.23 -10.88 -1.72
CA GLY A 496 6.33 -10.09 -2.27
C GLY A 496 7.04 -10.79 -3.44
N GLU A 497 7.16 -12.11 -3.39
CA GLU A 497 7.73 -12.92 -4.46
C GLU A 497 6.85 -12.93 -5.72
N ALA A 498 5.53 -13.01 -5.54
CA ALA A 498 4.57 -13.03 -6.64
C ALA A 498 4.65 -11.79 -7.56
N ILE A 499 4.96 -10.61 -6.99
CA ILE A 499 5.10 -9.35 -7.72
C ILE A 499 6.56 -8.90 -7.89
N SER A 500 7.53 -9.77 -7.57
CA SER A 500 8.96 -9.41 -7.60
C SER A 500 9.42 -8.91 -8.97
N ARG A 501 8.91 -9.51 -10.05
CA ARG A 501 9.20 -9.10 -11.43
C ARG A 501 8.67 -7.72 -11.76
N GLU A 502 7.44 -7.41 -11.33
CA GLU A 502 6.83 -6.10 -11.54
C GLU A 502 7.55 -5.04 -10.72
N LEU A 503 7.88 -5.32 -9.46
CA LEU A 503 8.67 -4.41 -8.62
C LEU A 503 10.05 -4.12 -9.22
N ALA A 504 10.73 -5.14 -9.77
CA ALA A 504 11.99 -4.94 -10.48
C ALA A 504 11.81 -4.07 -11.74
N ALA A 505 10.74 -4.27 -12.50
CA ALA A 505 10.43 -3.44 -13.67
C ALA A 505 10.10 -1.98 -13.26
N VAL A 506 9.39 -1.78 -12.16
CA VAL A 506 9.12 -0.45 -11.58
C VAL A 506 10.44 0.25 -11.20
N ALA A 507 11.37 -0.46 -10.56
CA ALA A 507 12.65 0.10 -10.19
C ALA A 507 13.49 0.50 -11.42
N GLN A 508 13.50 -0.35 -12.46
CA GLN A 508 14.18 -0.05 -13.73
C GLN A 508 13.56 1.15 -14.45
N ALA A 509 12.22 1.21 -14.53
CA ALA A 509 11.50 2.34 -15.12
C ALA A 509 11.79 3.65 -14.35
N ALA A 510 11.88 3.58 -13.01
CA ALA A 510 12.25 4.73 -12.20
C ALA A 510 13.71 5.17 -12.44
N ALA A 511 14.66 4.23 -12.50
CA ALA A 511 16.07 4.53 -12.78
C ALA A 511 16.27 5.17 -14.15
N ALA A 512 15.53 4.74 -15.17
CA ALA A 512 15.60 5.33 -16.52
C ALA A 512 15.21 6.82 -16.58
N THR A 513 14.46 7.31 -15.58
CA THR A 513 14.09 8.74 -15.49
C THR A 513 15.10 9.62 -14.76
N MET A 514 16.12 9.01 -14.15
CA MET A 514 17.18 9.69 -13.41
C MET A 514 18.42 9.90 -14.30
N PRO A 515 19.11 11.05 -14.20
CA PRO A 515 20.35 11.25 -14.93
C PRO A 515 21.49 10.40 -14.31
N GLY A 516 22.03 9.48 -15.10
CA GLY A 516 23.15 8.60 -14.73
C GLY A 516 22.81 7.11 -14.75
N GLU A 517 23.81 6.26 -14.95
CA GLU A 517 23.64 4.81 -14.91
C GLU A 517 23.65 4.34 -13.44
N VAL A 518 22.46 4.08 -12.89
CA VAL A 518 22.31 3.63 -11.50
C VAL A 518 22.17 2.11 -11.48
N ALA A 519 23.20 1.42 -10.95
CA ALA A 519 23.09 0.01 -10.63
C ALA A 519 22.15 -0.16 -9.42
N LEU A 520 21.00 -0.81 -9.63
CA LEU A 520 20.02 -1.06 -8.58
C LEU A 520 20.19 -2.46 -8.01
N ASP A 521 20.38 -2.55 -6.68
CA ASP A 521 20.23 -3.82 -5.97
C ASP A 521 18.75 -4.14 -5.81
N VAL A 522 18.25 -5.11 -6.57
CA VAL A 522 16.88 -5.64 -6.50
C VAL A 522 16.73 -6.85 -5.55
N GLY A 523 17.79 -7.16 -4.80
CA GLY A 523 17.83 -8.23 -3.81
C GLY A 523 16.84 -8.05 -2.65
N PRO A 524 16.82 -9.00 -1.68
CA PRO A 524 15.89 -9.01 -0.55
C PRO A 524 15.98 -7.73 0.30
N THR A 525 17.20 -7.25 0.55
CA THR A 525 17.51 -6.03 1.33
C THR A 525 17.80 -4.81 0.46
N GLY A 526 17.54 -4.90 -0.84
CA GLY A 526 17.86 -3.86 -1.80
C GLY A 526 16.84 -2.71 -1.82
N VAL A 527 16.81 -1.96 -2.93
CA VAL A 527 15.94 -0.76 -3.08
C VAL A 527 14.45 -1.06 -2.99
N LEU A 528 14.06 -2.33 -3.14
CA LEU A 528 12.68 -2.81 -3.08
C LEU A 528 12.23 -3.21 -1.67
N ALA A 529 13.12 -3.24 -0.68
CA ALA A 529 12.78 -3.64 0.69
C ALA A 529 11.64 -2.79 1.30
N PRO A 530 11.62 -1.44 1.16
CA PRO A 530 10.50 -0.64 1.67
C PRO A 530 9.16 -0.95 0.99
N ALA A 531 9.18 -1.27 -0.31
CA ALA A 531 7.97 -1.63 -1.05
C ALA A 531 7.40 -2.99 -0.59
N ARG A 532 8.28 -3.96 -0.33
CA ARG A 532 7.88 -5.25 0.25
C ARG A 532 7.34 -5.09 1.67
N GLN A 533 7.96 -4.24 2.48
CA GLN A 533 7.47 -3.93 3.83
C GLN A 533 6.10 -3.25 3.77
N ALA A 534 5.90 -2.27 2.88
CA ALA A 534 4.61 -1.61 2.70
C ALA A 534 3.50 -2.58 2.26
N LEU A 535 3.83 -3.60 1.47
CA LEU A 535 2.90 -4.68 1.13
C LEU A 535 2.54 -5.52 2.36
N ALA A 536 3.53 -5.87 3.19
CA ALA A 536 3.30 -6.64 4.41
C ALA A 536 2.39 -5.86 5.38
N ASP A 537 2.73 -4.60 5.66
CA ASP A 537 2.00 -3.72 6.59
C ASP A 537 0.61 -3.35 6.06
N GLY A 538 0.46 -3.19 4.74
CA GLY A 538 -0.79 -2.75 4.11
C GLY A 538 -1.79 -3.86 3.81
N LEU A 539 -1.32 -5.08 3.55
CA LEU A 539 -2.17 -6.21 3.14
C LEU A 539 -2.12 -7.36 4.15
N VAL A 540 -0.93 -7.86 4.48
CA VAL A 540 -0.75 -9.12 5.23
C VAL A 540 -1.08 -8.93 6.71
N VAL A 541 -0.53 -7.90 7.36
CA VAL A 541 -0.78 -7.64 8.79
C VAL A 541 -2.28 -7.41 9.07
N PRO A 542 -2.99 -6.52 8.32
CA PRO A 542 -4.42 -6.30 8.55
C PRO A 542 -5.27 -7.54 8.25
N LEU A 543 -4.90 -8.33 7.24
CA LEU A 543 -5.57 -9.58 6.92
C LEU A 543 -5.43 -10.59 8.07
N ARG A 544 -4.22 -10.78 8.59
CA ARG A 544 -3.95 -11.67 9.72
C ARG A 544 -4.72 -11.26 10.97
N GLU A 545 -4.74 -9.96 11.30
CA GLU A 545 -5.52 -9.48 12.45
C GLU A 545 -7.02 -9.76 12.31
N ARG A 546 -7.59 -9.54 11.12
CA ARG A 546 -9.01 -9.82 10.85
C ARG A 546 -9.30 -11.32 10.93
N LEU A 547 -8.41 -12.16 10.40
CA LEU A 547 -8.55 -13.61 10.47
C LEU A 547 -8.39 -14.13 11.90
N SER A 548 -7.46 -13.59 12.69
CA SER A 548 -7.28 -13.96 14.11
C SER A 548 -8.55 -13.71 14.90
N ARG A 549 -9.16 -12.52 14.73
CA ARG A 549 -10.45 -12.19 15.35
C ARG A 549 -11.57 -13.14 14.90
N CYS A 550 -11.59 -13.56 13.63
CA CYS A 550 -12.58 -14.52 13.14
C CYS A 550 -12.42 -15.90 13.78
N VAL A 551 -11.18 -16.35 14.01
CA VAL A 551 -10.88 -17.63 14.67
C VAL A 551 -11.22 -17.55 16.15
N GLU A 552 -10.85 -16.47 16.84
CA GLU A 552 -11.17 -16.22 18.25
C GLU A 552 -12.68 -16.17 18.49
N ASP A 553 -13.43 -15.44 17.66
CA ASP A 553 -14.90 -15.36 17.76
C ASP A 553 -15.61 -16.67 17.39
N GLY A 554 -14.94 -17.55 16.64
CA GLY A 554 -15.47 -18.84 16.23
C GLY A 554 -15.33 -19.93 17.30
N ASP A 555 -14.40 -19.76 18.26
CA ASP A 555 -14.13 -20.68 19.38
C ASP A 555 -14.08 -22.18 19.00
N GLY A 556 -13.52 -22.49 17.82
CA GLY A 556 -13.40 -23.86 17.30
C GLY A 556 -14.61 -24.37 16.50
N ASP A 557 -15.63 -23.55 16.24
CA ASP A 557 -16.70 -23.85 15.27
C ASP A 557 -16.23 -23.48 13.85
N ASN A 558 -15.78 -24.50 13.12
CA ASN A 558 -15.25 -24.33 11.76
C ASN A 558 -16.31 -23.76 10.78
N ASP A 559 -17.60 -24.02 10.97
CA ASP A 559 -18.64 -23.51 10.05
C ASP A 559 -18.87 -22.00 10.21
N VAL A 560 -18.78 -21.51 11.45
CA VAL A 560 -18.83 -20.08 11.76
C VAL A 560 -17.58 -19.39 11.22
N ILE A 561 -16.40 -19.99 11.42
CA ILE A 561 -15.13 -19.45 10.92
C ILE A 561 -15.15 -19.38 9.38
N VAL A 562 -15.61 -20.42 8.67
CA VAL A 562 -15.69 -20.44 7.20
C VAL A 562 -16.52 -19.27 6.65
N LYS A 563 -17.69 -18.99 7.23
CA LYS A 563 -18.54 -17.87 6.78
C LYS A 563 -17.84 -16.52 6.95
N ARG A 564 -17.15 -16.33 8.08
CA ARG A 564 -16.43 -15.08 8.40
C ARG A 564 -15.17 -14.92 7.54
N VAL A 565 -14.39 -15.98 7.36
CA VAL A 565 -13.20 -16.00 6.49
C VAL A 565 -13.57 -15.60 5.06
N ARG A 566 -14.65 -16.14 4.50
CA ARG A 566 -15.14 -15.72 3.17
C ARG A 566 -15.44 -14.22 3.09
N ALA A 567 -15.96 -13.64 4.16
CA ALA A 567 -16.25 -12.20 4.22
C ALA A 567 -15.00 -11.34 4.46
N VAL A 568 -13.90 -11.90 4.96
CA VAL A 568 -12.63 -11.18 5.13
C VAL A 568 -11.84 -11.08 3.82
N TYR A 569 -11.83 -12.18 3.04
CA TYR A 569 -11.14 -12.28 1.75
C TYR A 569 -11.91 -11.61 0.59
N ARG A 570 -13.22 -11.41 0.74
CA ARG A 570 -14.03 -10.58 -0.16
C ARG A 570 -13.85 -9.11 0.20
#